data_AF-A0A370TJK2-F1
#
_entry.id   AF-A0A370TJK2-F1
#
_cell.length_a   1.000
_cell.length_b   1.000
_cell.length_c   1.000
_cell.angle_alpha   90.00
_cell.angle_beta   90.00
_cell.angle_gamma   90.00
#
_symmetry.space_group_name_H-M   'P 1'
#
loop_
_entity.id
_entity.type
_entity.pdbx_description
1 polymer ?
#
loop_
_entity_poly.entity_id
_entity_poly.type
_entity_poly.pdbx_seq_one_letter_code
_entity_poly.pdbx_strand_id
1 'polypeptide(L)'
;MWSKYWTSKPTRLVRRQKQEQEQSPETDSDEQPSSSNSKEPICKDEIENQIPEILYRANFDSLTPGQTPLELGFSATDMTSKIPQNNHEMGEALFWHFAVERAYLTNAKSPYGRDQNTTFVSTWSDKQKAEEAIMKMDLGVEDKGTWKIYEISRKVLEEEDVVVISAEKTYQTLLGVGVLTEKRMSKGETESVFLVGRHVPKSAIIGSSSVQTTELGS
;
A
#
# COMPACT_ATOMS: atom_id res chain seq x y z
N MET A 1 -50.49 0.88 -32.94
CA MET A 1 -50.01 1.96 -33.84
C MET A 1 -48.50 1.82 -33.99
N TRP A 2 -47.92 2.35 -35.09
CA TRP A 2 -46.55 2.90 -35.26
C TRP A 2 -45.40 2.38 -34.34
N SER A 3 -44.22 1.97 -34.83
CA SER A 3 -43.72 1.86 -36.22
C SER A 3 -42.54 0.85 -36.30
N LYS A 4 -41.98 0.64 -37.49
CA LYS A 4 -40.87 -0.28 -37.81
C LYS A 4 -39.57 0.47 -38.14
N TYR A 5 -38.49 -0.30 -38.37
CA TYR A 5 -37.18 0.11 -38.93
C TYR A 5 -36.29 0.86 -37.92
N TRP A 6 -34.95 0.79 -37.94
CA TRP A 6 -34.02 0.60 -39.07
C TRP A 6 -33.00 -0.55 -38.92
N THR A 7 -32.27 -0.82 -40.01
CA THR A 7 -31.23 -1.85 -40.16
C THR A 7 -30.02 -1.33 -40.94
N SER A 8 -28.84 -1.95 -40.77
CA SER A 8 -27.65 -1.86 -41.66
C SER A 8 -26.93 -0.49 -41.77
N LYS A 9 -25.63 -0.37 -42.09
CA LYS A 9 -24.47 -1.31 -42.26
C LYS A 9 -23.16 -0.49 -42.07
N PRO A 10 -21.95 -1.11 -42.01
CA PRO A 10 -20.69 -0.38 -41.78
C PRO A 10 -20.07 0.19 -43.07
N THR A 11 -19.24 1.23 -42.92
CA THR A 11 -18.51 1.92 -44.02
C THR A 11 -17.01 1.59 -44.00
N ARG A 12 -16.37 1.52 -45.17
CA ARG A 12 -14.96 1.12 -45.37
C ARG A 12 -14.05 2.29 -45.81
N LEU A 13 -12.80 2.27 -45.30
CA LEU A 13 -11.52 2.57 -45.96
C LEU A 13 -11.45 3.55 -47.16
N VAL A 14 -10.87 4.74 -46.90
CA VAL A 14 -10.01 5.58 -47.79
C VAL A 14 -9.08 6.37 -46.85
N ARG A 15 -7.73 6.39 -46.85
CA ARG A 15 -6.60 5.83 -47.64
C ARG A 15 -6.10 6.68 -48.85
N ARG A 16 -4.78 6.98 -48.83
CA ARG A 16 -3.93 7.76 -49.79
C ARG A 16 -4.03 9.29 -49.72
N GLN A 17 -2.99 10.08 -50.05
CA GLN A 17 -1.51 9.92 -49.95
C GLN A 17 -0.83 11.28 -50.30
N LYS A 18 0.52 11.34 -50.21
CA LYS A 18 1.43 12.42 -50.67
C LYS A 18 1.44 13.74 -49.87
N GLN A 19 2.46 14.59 -49.98
CA GLN A 19 3.95 14.46 -50.05
C GLN A 19 4.51 15.83 -50.46
N GLU A 20 5.43 16.38 -49.66
CA GLU A 20 6.57 17.27 -50.03
C GLU A 20 7.19 17.63 -48.67
N GLN A 21 8.43 17.29 -48.30
CA GLN A 21 9.74 17.13 -48.98
C GLN A 21 10.48 18.45 -49.22
N GLU A 22 11.33 18.80 -48.25
CA GLU A 22 12.60 19.51 -48.47
C GLU A 22 13.66 18.88 -47.54
N GLN A 23 14.95 19.08 -47.84
CA GLN A 23 16.05 18.28 -47.27
C GLN A 23 17.18 19.16 -46.72
N SER A 24 17.75 18.72 -45.58
CA SER A 24 19.18 18.84 -45.25
C SER A 24 19.73 20.28 -44.98
N PRO A 25 20.88 20.46 -44.29
CA PRO A 25 21.94 19.47 -44.05
C PRO A 25 22.32 19.16 -42.59
N GLU A 26 22.99 18.01 -42.46
CA GLU A 26 24.15 17.69 -41.62
C GLU A 26 24.47 18.57 -40.40
N THR A 27 24.48 17.92 -39.23
CA THR A 27 25.43 18.22 -38.14
C THR A 27 25.93 16.90 -37.56
N ASP A 28 27.23 16.63 -37.63
CA ASP A 28 27.86 15.57 -36.84
C ASP A 28 27.85 15.94 -35.36
N SER A 29 27.50 15.00 -34.49
CA SER A 29 27.81 15.03 -33.05
C SER A 29 27.71 13.62 -32.48
N ASP A 30 28.75 13.22 -31.73
CA ASP A 30 28.92 11.88 -31.18
C ASP A 30 27.98 11.54 -30.00
N GLU A 31 28.22 10.36 -29.42
CA GLU A 31 27.72 9.90 -28.11
C GLU A 31 26.21 9.60 -28.02
N GLN A 32 25.81 8.45 -28.58
CA GLN A 32 24.78 7.63 -27.92
C GLN A 32 25.41 6.89 -26.73
N PRO A 33 25.17 7.27 -25.47
CA PRO A 33 25.40 6.35 -24.35
C PRO A 33 24.46 5.15 -24.50
N SER A 34 25.00 3.94 -24.39
CA SER A 34 24.18 2.73 -24.41
C SER A 34 23.29 2.71 -23.16
N SER A 35 21.98 2.76 -23.37
CA SER A 35 20.99 2.59 -22.29
C SER A 35 20.97 1.15 -21.80
N SER A 36 21.98 0.82 -20.98
CA SER A 36 21.98 -0.37 -20.13
C SER A 36 20.69 -0.38 -19.33
N ASN A 37 19.75 -1.23 -19.71
CA ASN A 37 18.46 -1.35 -19.05
C ASN A 37 18.65 -2.22 -17.80
N SER A 38 19.42 -1.69 -16.84
CA SER A 38 19.81 -2.37 -15.62
C SER A 38 18.57 -2.65 -14.77
N LYS A 39 18.19 -3.93 -14.72
CA LYS A 39 17.37 -4.46 -13.62
C LYS A 39 18.24 -4.46 -12.37
N GLU A 40 18.45 -3.29 -11.78
CA GLU A 40 19.08 -3.18 -10.48
C GLU A 40 18.19 -3.91 -9.46
N PRO A 41 18.69 -4.96 -8.78
CA PRO A 41 17.95 -5.57 -7.70
C PRO A 41 17.80 -4.52 -6.59
N ILE A 42 16.65 -4.50 -5.92
CA ILE A 42 16.43 -3.65 -4.75
C ILE A 42 17.57 -3.92 -3.76
N CYS A 43 18.35 -2.89 -3.42
CA CYS A 43 19.58 -2.99 -2.63
C CYS A 43 19.28 -3.59 -1.25
N LYS A 44 19.50 -4.90 -1.09
CA LYS A 44 19.25 -5.60 0.17
C LYS A 44 20.12 -5.06 1.30
N ASP A 45 21.37 -4.74 0.95
CA ASP A 45 22.47 -4.56 1.90
C ASP A 45 22.46 -3.20 2.64
N GLU A 46 21.63 -2.24 2.22
CA GLU A 46 21.51 -0.91 2.85
C GLU A 46 20.15 -0.66 3.56
N ILE A 47 19.14 -1.50 3.30
CA ILE A 47 17.81 -1.33 3.91
C ILE A 47 17.76 -1.88 5.34
N GLU A 48 18.57 -2.89 5.64
CA GLU A 48 18.53 -3.75 6.83
C GLU A 48 18.71 -3.03 8.18
N ASN A 49 19.39 -1.87 8.19
CA ASN A 49 19.56 -1.09 9.42
C ASN A 49 18.27 -0.38 9.85
N GLN A 50 17.84 -0.64 11.10
CA GLN A 50 16.72 0.01 11.82
C GLN A 50 15.30 -0.38 11.39
N ILE A 51 15.01 -1.69 11.29
CA ILE A 51 13.67 -2.20 11.63
C ILE A 51 13.64 -2.45 13.16
N PRO A 52 12.67 -1.91 13.93
CA PRO A 52 12.56 -2.16 15.37
C PRO A 52 12.42 -3.64 15.74
N GLU A 53 12.84 -4.03 16.96
CA GLU A 53 12.67 -5.42 17.45
C GLU A 53 11.20 -5.78 17.75
N ILE A 54 10.40 -4.77 18.11
CA ILE A 54 8.95 -4.88 18.32
C ILE A 54 8.26 -3.88 17.39
N LEU A 55 7.32 -4.37 16.59
CA LEU A 55 6.38 -3.57 15.82
C LEU A 55 5.02 -3.59 16.52
N TYR A 56 4.28 -2.50 16.41
CA TYR A 56 2.97 -2.34 17.03
C TYR A 56 1.87 -2.40 15.99
N ARG A 57 0.71 -2.97 16.32
CA ARG A 57 -0.48 -2.92 15.44
C ARG A 57 -1.75 -2.57 16.22
N ALA A 58 -2.38 -1.48 15.83
CA ALA A 58 -3.76 -1.17 16.19
C ALA A 58 -4.73 -2.18 15.55
N ASN A 59 -5.71 -2.68 16.32
CA ASN A 59 -6.82 -3.48 15.83
C ASN A 59 -8.06 -3.27 16.70
N PHE A 60 -9.25 -3.33 16.10
CA PHE A 60 -10.52 -3.37 16.83
C PHE A 60 -10.94 -4.84 17.05
N ASP A 61 -10.94 -5.28 18.31
CA ASP A 61 -11.41 -6.61 18.66
C ASP A 61 -12.92 -6.58 18.92
N SER A 62 -13.70 -7.19 18.02
CA SER A 62 -15.11 -7.48 18.31
C SER A 62 -15.23 -8.44 19.48
N LEU A 63 -16.35 -8.41 20.22
CA LEU A 63 -16.61 -9.33 21.34
C LEU A 63 -16.88 -10.79 20.92
N THR A 64 -16.57 -11.18 19.68
CA THR A 64 -16.79 -12.54 19.13
C THR A 64 -15.65 -13.48 19.54
N PRO A 65 -15.88 -14.52 20.37
CA PRO A 65 -14.84 -15.48 20.74
C PRO A 65 -14.33 -16.27 19.53
N GLY A 66 -13.03 -16.59 19.49
CA GLY A 66 -12.43 -17.37 18.39
C GLY A 66 -12.03 -16.55 17.16
N GLN A 67 -12.20 -15.23 17.19
CA GLN A 67 -11.82 -14.31 16.10
C GLN A 67 -10.75 -13.29 16.51
N THR A 68 -10.07 -13.50 17.64
CA THR A 68 -9.03 -12.56 18.10
C THR A 68 -7.73 -12.74 17.30
N PRO A 69 -6.96 -11.66 17.04
CA PRO A 69 -5.64 -11.78 16.42
C PRO A 69 -4.65 -12.69 17.15
N LEU A 70 -4.80 -12.88 18.48
CA LEU A 70 -3.99 -13.83 19.25
C LEU A 70 -4.16 -15.29 18.79
N GLU A 71 -5.32 -15.63 18.23
CA GLU A 71 -5.67 -16.99 17.82
C GLU A 71 -5.37 -17.26 16.34
N LEU A 72 -5.43 -16.22 15.51
CA LEU A 72 -5.43 -16.30 14.03
C LEU A 72 -4.28 -15.53 13.35
N GLY A 73 -3.60 -14.62 14.03
CA GLY A 73 -2.68 -13.66 13.42
C GLY A 73 -3.40 -12.48 12.77
N PHE A 74 -2.70 -11.75 11.89
CA PHE A 74 -3.30 -10.73 11.02
C PHE A 74 -3.06 -11.09 9.56
N SER A 75 -4.07 -10.95 8.72
CA SER A 75 -3.93 -11.12 7.27
C SER A 75 -4.29 -9.83 6.54
N ALA A 76 -3.53 -9.52 5.50
CA ALA A 76 -3.87 -8.48 4.53
C ALA A 76 -5.11 -8.91 3.72
N THR A 77 -5.82 -7.95 3.13
CA THR A 77 -7.06 -8.26 2.40
C THR A 77 -6.81 -8.98 1.07
N ASP A 78 -5.59 -8.90 0.51
CA ASP A 78 -5.11 -9.78 -0.56
C ASP A 78 -3.98 -10.71 -0.08
N MET A 79 -4.37 -11.93 0.30
CA MET A 79 -3.43 -13.04 0.57
C MET A 79 -2.91 -13.72 -0.71
N THR A 80 -3.51 -13.46 -1.87
CA THR A 80 -3.20 -14.13 -3.14
C THR A 80 -2.16 -13.38 -3.99
N SER A 81 -2.20 -12.05 -3.98
CA SER A 81 -1.22 -11.21 -4.67
C SER A 81 0.21 -11.49 -4.21
N LYS A 82 1.16 -11.29 -5.13
CA LYS A 82 2.59 -11.39 -4.85
C LYS A 82 3.06 -10.11 -4.18
N ILE A 83 4.04 -10.22 -3.27
CA ILE A 83 4.80 -9.06 -2.83
C ILE A 83 5.44 -8.42 -4.07
N PRO A 84 5.31 -7.09 -4.30
CA PRO A 84 5.91 -6.40 -5.43
C PRO A 84 7.41 -6.70 -5.60
N GLN A 85 7.84 -6.93 -6.84
CA GLN A 85 9.20 -7.38 -7.17
C GLN A 85 10.06 -6.28 -7.83
N ASN A 86 9.50 -5.11 -8.10
CA ASN A 86 10.21 -3.95 -8.64
C ASN A 86 9.60 -2.63 -8.18
N ASN A 87 10.31 -1.53 -8.41
CA ASN A 87 9.93 -0.19 -7.97
C ASN A 87 8.56 0.26 -8.50
N HIS A 88 8.18 -0.11 -9.74
CA HIS A 88 6.89 0.31 -10.29
C HIS A 88 5.72 -0.39 -9.60
N GLU A 89 5.77 -1.73 -9.49
CA GLU A 89 4.80 -2.53 -8.73
C GLU A 89 4.72 -2.07 -7.27
N MET A 90 5.87 -1.78 -6.65
CA MET A 90 5.93 -1.32 -5.26
C MET A 90 5.27 0.07 -5.10
N GLY A 91 5.49 0.98 -6.05
CA GLY A 91 4.84 2.30 -6.05
C GLY A 91 3.33 2.24 -6.23
N GLU A 92 2.82 1.35 -7.07
CA GLU A 92 1.37 1.12 -7.18
C GLU A 92 0.80 0.50 -5.90
N ALA A 93 1.41 -0.56 -5.38
CA ALA A 93 0.95 -1.22 -4.17
C ALA A 93 0.98 -0.30 -2.94
N LEU A 94 2.04 0.51 -2.78
CA LEU A 94 2.18 1.48 -1.69
C LEU A 94 1.13 2.60 -1.81
N PHE A 95 0.90 3.13 -3.02
CA PHE A 95 -0.15 4.12 -3.26
C PHE A 95 -1.55 3.58 -2.95
N TRP A 96 -1.88 2.37 -3.41
CA TRP A 96 -3.18 1.77 -3.16
C TRP A 96 -3.39 1.45 -1.68
N HIS A 97 -2.37 0.93 -1.00
CA HIS A 97 -2.41 0.65 0.44
C HIS A 97 -2.80 1.89 1.26
N PHE A 98 -2.09 3.01 1.08
CA PHE A 98 -2.43 4.24 1.79
C PHE A 98 -3.70 4.93 1.27
N ALA A 99 -4.09 4.72 0.01
CA ALA A 99 -5.40 5.17 -0.48
C ALA A 99 -6.58 4.45 0.20
N VAL A 100 -6.41 3.17 0.56
CA VAL A 100 -7.38 2.39 1.33
C VAL A 100 -7.42 2.83 2.79
N GLU A 101 -6.27 2.97 3.45
CA GLU A 101 -6.17 3.49 4.83
C GLU A 101 -6.86 4.86 4.97
N ARG A 102 -6.60 5.81 4.05
CA ARG A 102 -7.30 7.11 4.00
C ARG A 102 -8.82 6.99 3.87
N ALA A 103 -9.32 6.01 3.11
CA ALA A 103 -10.75 5.83 2.91
C ALA A 103 -11.44 5.31 4.19
N TYR A 104 -10.81 4.37 4.90
CA TYR A 104 -11.27 3.94 6.22
C TYR A 104 -11.29 5.10 7.23
N LEU A 105 -10.19 5.84 7.37
CA LEU A 105 -10.05 6.96 8.31
C LEU A 105 -11.04 8.12 8.08
N THR A 106 -11.62 8.25 6.89
CA THR A 106 -12.56 9.32 6.55
C THR A 106 -14.02 8.87 6.53
N ASN A 107 -14.30 7.58 6.79
CA ASN A 107 -15.60 6.93 6.56
C ASN A 107 -16.18 7.19 5.15
N ALA A 108 -15.31 7.56 4.20
CA ALA A 108 -15.70 7.83 2.83
C ALA A 108 -15.94 6.52 2.10
N LYS A 109 -16.97 6.47 1.25
CA LYS A 109 -17.00 5.46 0.18
C LYS A 109 -15.75 5.67 -0.65
N SER A 110 -14.80 4.74 -0.58
CA SER A 110 -13.57 4.78 -1.38
C SER A 110 -13.92 5.12 -2.83
N PRO A 111 -13.39 6.22 -3.40
CA PRO A 111 -13.68 6.60 -4.79
C PRO A 111 -13.09 5.59 -5.80
N TYR A 112 -12.40 4.56 -5.31
CA TYR A 112 -11.74 3.51 -6.07
C TYR A 112 -12.38 2.12 -5.89
N GLY A 113 -13.54 2.03 -5.23
CA GLY A 113 -14.33 0.80 -5.09
C GLY A 113 -14.15 0.05 -3.75
N ARG A 114 -14.93 -1.02 -3.56
CA ARG A 114 -14.85 -1.89 -2.36
C ARG A 114 -13.80 -2.99 -2.48
N ASP A 115 -13.40 -3.34 -3.69
CA ASP A 115 -12.57 -4.52 -4.00
C ASP A 115 -11.06 -4.18 -3.98
N GLN A 116 -10.70 -3.10 -3.28
CA GLN A 116 -9.33 -2.58 -3.13
C GLN A 116 -8.59 -3.37 -2.04
N ASN A 117 -8.24 -4.61 -2.36
CA ASN A 117 -7.51 -5.48 -1.46
C ASN A 117 -6.02 -5.10 -1.41
N THR A 118 -5.43 -5.01 -0.20
CA THR A 118 -4.02 -4.68 0.00
C THR A 118 -3.21 -5.95 0.26
N THR A 119 -1.96 -6.00 -0.20
CA THR A 119 -1.05 -7.15 0.03
C THR A 119 -0.20 -6.98 1.31
N PHE A 120 -0.45 -5.93 2.10
CA PHE A 120 0.34 -5.58 3.29
C PHE A 120 -0.54 -5.40 4.54
N VAL A 121 0.03 -5.75 5.69
CA VAL A 121 -0.50 -5.47 7.02
C VAL A 121 0.24 -4.27 7.61
N SER A 122 -0.48 -3.19 7.91
CA SER A 122 0.08 -1.99 8.55
C SER A 122 0.51 -2.26 9.99
N THR A 123 1.72 -1.84 10.32
CA THR A 123 2.29 -1.83 11.67
C THR A 123 3.09 -0.53 11.90
N TRP A 124 3.41 -0.21 13.14
CA TRP A 124 4.11 1.00 13.55
C TRP A 124 5.39 0.68 14.33
N SER A 125 6.41 1.52 14.21
CA SER A 125 7.66 1.39 14.99
C SER A 125 7.53 1.70 16.48
N ASP A 126 6.42 2.34 16.86
CA ASP A 126 6.20 2.91 18.19
C ASP A 126 4.73 2.75 18.61
N LYS A 127 4.52 2.63 19.92
CA LYS A 127 3.19 2.41 20.52
C LYS A 127 2.32 3.65 20.45
N GLN A 128 2.86 4.84 20.75
CA GLN A 128 2.11 6.10 20.69
C GLN A 128 1.62 6.35 19.26
N LYS A 129 2.38 5.95 18.23
CA LYS A 129 1.93 6.03 16.83
C LYS A 129 0.77 5.08 16.49
N ALA A 130 0.69 3.92 17.12
CA ALA A 130 -0.49 3.06 17.03
C ALA A 130 -1.69 3.62 17.84
N GLU A 131 -1.47 4.29 18.97
CA GLU A 131 -2.51 5.00 19.74
C GLU A 131 -3.07 6.19 18.95
N GLU A 132 -2.20 7.01 18.35
CA GLU A 132 -2.56 8.09 17.42
C GLU A 132 -3.31 7.60 16.16
N ALA A 133 -3.10 6.35 15.74
CA ALA A 133 -3.85 5.75 14.64
C ALA A 133 -5.27 5.37 15.09
N ILE A 134 -5.42 4.77 16.28
CA ILE A 134 -6.74 4.44 16.88
C ILE A 134 -7.60 5.68 17.05
N MET A 135 -7.04 6.77 17.57
CA MET A 135 -7.77 8.04 17.75
C MET A 135 -8.31 8.64 16.44
N LYS A 136 -7.77 8.25 15.28
CA LYS A 136 -8.26 8.66 13.95
C LYS A 136 -9.30 7.68 13.39
N MET A 137 -9.31 6.42 13.85
CA MET A 137 -10.26 5.37 13.43
C MET A 137 -11.54 5.35 14.27
N ASP A 138 -11.47 5.73 15.55
CA ASP A 138 -12.58 5.60 16.51
C ASP A 138 -13.75 6.56 16.26
N LEU A 139 -13.60 7.51 15.33
CA LEU A 139 -14.55 8.58 14.99
C LEU A 139 -15.84 8.11 14.26
N GLY A 140 -16.25 6.86 14.43
CA GLY A 140 -17.47 6.33 13.80
C GLY A 140 -17.69 4.82 13.90
N VAL A 141 -17.16 4.13 14.92
CA VAL A 141 -17.40 2.69 15.14
C VAL A 141 -18.53 2.50 16.16
N GLU A 142 -19.74 2.22 15.69
CA GLU A 142 -20.90 1.89 16.57
C GLU A 142 -20.87 0.43 17.08
N ASP A 143 -19.87 -0.36 16.68
CA ASP A 143 -19.76 -1.79 17.00
C ASP A 143 -19.34 -2.06 18.46
N LYS A 144 -19.75 -3.22 18.97
CA LYS A 144 -19.38 -3.68 20.32
C LYS A 144 -18.05 -4.43 20.29
N GLY A 145 -16.99 -3.75 20.74
CA GLY A 145 -15.64 -4.29 20.79
C GLY A 145 -14.72 -3.49 21.71
N THR A 146 -13.41 -3.62 21.50
CA THR A 146 -12.40 -2.82 22.21
C THR A 146 -11.18 -2.65 21.32
N TRP A 147 -10.68 -1.41 21.19
CA TRP A 147 -9.42 -1.15 20.52
C TRP A 147 -8.25 -1.71 21.34
N LYS A 148 -7.36 -2.43 20.65
CA LYS A 148 -6.13 -2.99 21.22
C LYS A 148 -4.94 -2.62 20.37
N ILE A 149 -3.80 -2.56 21.04
CA ILE A 149 -2.49 -2.53 20.38
C ILE A 149 -1.80 -3.85 20.66
N TYR A 150 -1.33 -4.46 19.58
CA TYR A 150 -0.62 -5.72 19.56
C TYR A 150 0.87 -5.48 19.41
N GLU A 151 1.67 -6.26 20.14
CA GLU A 151 3.13 -6.26 20.09
C GLU A 151 3.59 -7.44 19.24
N ILE A 152 4.33 -7.15 18.18
CA ILE A 152 4.74 -8.10 17.14
C ILE A 152 6.27 -8.18 17.12
N SER A 153 6.83 -9.35 17.40
CA SER A 153 8.28 -9.57 17.39
C SER A 153 8.81 -9.64 15.97
N ARG A 154 9.69 -8.70 15.59
CA ARG A 154 10.41 -8.73 14.30
C ARG A 154 11.17 -10.03 14.13
N LYS A 155 11.82 -10.52 15.19
CA LYS A 155 12.62 -11.74 15.15
C LYS A 155 11.80 -12.95 14.66
N VAL A 156 10.55 -13.09 15.10
CA VAL A 156 9.71 -14.22 14.68
C VAL A 156 9.21 -14.04 13.24
N LEU A 157 8.99 -12.80 12.79
CA LEU A 157 8.72 -12.53 11.36
C LEU A 157 9.93 -12.95 10.49
N GLU A 158 11.15 -12.68 10.94
CA GLU A 158 12.39 -13.08 10.26
C GLU A 158 12.61 -14.61 10.29
N GLU A 159 12.31 -15.28 11.42
CA GLU A 159 12.36 -16.75 11.53
C GLU A 159 11.29 -17.48 10.68
N GLU A 160 10.19 -16.80 10.32
CA GLU A 160 9.11 -17.32 9.45
C GLU A 160 9.17 -16.82 7.98
N ASP A 161 10.29 -16.21 7.54
CA ASP A 161 10.49 -15.65 6.17
C ASP A 161 9.41 -14.62 5.76
N VAL A 162 8.89 -13.87 6.72
CA VAL A 162 7.89 -12.82 6.50
C VAL A 162 8.57 -11.50 6.16
N VAL A 163 8.34 -11.03 4.93
CA VAL A 163 8.87 -9.75 4.43
C VAL A 163 8.34 -8.57 5.27
N VAL A 164 9.24 -7.73 5.77
CA VAL A 164 8.92 -6.47 6.47
C VAL A 164 9.60 -5.30 5.76
N ILE A 165 8.85 -4.22 5.50
CA ILE A 165 9.30 -3.06 4.71
C ILE A 165 9.02 -1.76 5.46
N SER A 166 10.00 -0.87 5.58
CA SER A 166 9.78 0.50 6.07
C SER A 166 9.07 1.34 5.01
N ALA A 167 7.85 1.78 5.28
CA ALA A 167 7.06 2.56 4.33
C ALA A 167 7.74 3.90 4.00
N GLU A 168 8.33 4.57 4.99
CA GLU A 168 9.05 5.83 4.78
C GLU A 168 10.28 5.65 3.88
N LYS A 169 11.16 4.68 4.16
CA LYS A 169 12.35 4.42 3.30
C LYS A 169 11.91 4.14 1.86
N THR A 170 10.93 3.25 1.68
CA THR A 170 10.42 2.89 0.35
C THR A 170 9.78 4.08 -0.36
N TYR A 171 9.03 4.94 0.34
CA TYR A 171 8.50 6.18 -0.23
C TYR A 171 9.62 7.13 -0.69
N GLN A 172 10.68 7.33 0.10
CA GLN A 172 11.83 8.15 -0.30
C GLN A 172 12.55 7.57 -1.53
N THR A 173 12.78 6.26 -1.58
CA THR A 173 13.34 5.60 -2.79
C THR A 173 12.46 5.82 -4.01
N LEU A 174 11.14 5.64 -3.87
CA LEU A 174 10.18 5.76 -4.98
C LEU A 174 9.96 7.20 -5.46
N LEU A 175 10.12 8.21 -4.60
CA LEU A 175 10.26 9.61 -5.01
C LEU A 175 11.56 9.82 -5.80
N GLY A 176 12.69 9.31 -5.28
CA GLY A 176 14.02 9.47 -5.88
C GLY A 176 14.12 8.88 -7.29
N VAL A 177 13.46 7.74 -7.56
CA VAL A 177 13.37 7.13 -8.90
C VAL A 177 12.16 7.62 -9.73
N GLY A 178 11.42 8.63 -9.26
CA GLY A 178 10.32 9.26 -10.01
C GLY A 178 9.06 8.41 -10.22
N VAL A 179 8.92 7.28 -9.52
CA VAL A 179 7.71 6.41 -9.60
C VAL A 179 6.55 7.02 -8.80
N LEU A 180 6.85 7.64 -7.66
CA LEU A 180 5.88 8.38 -6.86
C LEU A 180 6.08 9.89 -6.98
N THR A 181 5.03 10.63 -6.62
CA THR A 181 5.06 12.09 -6.49
C THR A 181 4.27 12.49 -5.25
N GLU A 182 4.67 13.57 -4.59
CA GLU A 182 4.04 14.08 -3.36
C GLU A 182 2.54 14.43 -3.54
N LYS A 183 2.10 14.61 -4.79
CA LYS A 183 0.69 14.83 -5.15
C LYS A 183 -0.19 13.59 -5.04
N ARG A 184 0.39 12.38 -4.90
CA ARG A 184 -0.34 11.10 -4.81
C ARG A 184 -0.34 10.51 -3.40
N MET A 185 0.68 10.80 -2.60
CA MET A 185 0.85 10.33 -1.23
C MET A 185 1.80 11.27 -0.51
N SER A 186 1.57 11.53 0.77
CA SER A 186 2.37 12.45 1.58
C SER A 186 3.34 11.69 2.50
N LYS A 187 4.44 12.34 2.90
CA LYS A 187 5.45 11.72 3.77
C LYS A 187 4.86 11.24 5.10
N GLY A 188 4.02 12.07 5.74
CA GLY A 188 3.46 11.81 7.07
C GLY A 188 2.48 10.65 7.16
N GLU A 189 2.07 10.06 6.04
CA GLU A 189 1.32 8.79 6.02
C GLU A 189 2.24 7.58 6.20
N THR A 190 3.52 7.72 5.82
CA THR A 190 4.53 6.64 5.81
C THR A 190 5.47 6.69 7.02
N GLU A 191 5.52 7.82 7.72
CA GLU A 191 6.35 8.07 8.90
C GLU A 191 6.03 7.07 10.02
N SER A 192 7.05 6.44 10.58
CA SER A 192 6.94 5.33 11.55
C SER A 192 6.16 4.09 11.10
N VAL A 193 5.69 3.99 9.85
CA VAL A 193 4.91 2.84 9.36
C VAL A 193 5.82 1.76 8.77
N PHE A 194 5.54 0.51 9.15
CA PHE A 194 6.16 -0.70 8.61
C PHE A 194 5.07 -1.60 8.02
N LEU A 195 5.32 -2.10 6.82
CA LEU A 195 4.41 -2.96 6.07
C LEU A 195 4.89 -4.40 6.15
N VAL A 196 4.10 -5.26 6.78
CA VAL A 196 4.35 -6.70 6.84
C VAL A 196 3.66 -7.37 5.65
N GLY A 197 4.40 -8.14 4.88
CA GLY A 197 3.93 -8.78 3.65
C GLY A 197 2.93 -9.90 3.93
N ARG A 198 1.69 -9.75 3.43
CA ARG A 198 0.56 -10.68 3.54
C ARG A 198 0.07 -11.01 4.96
N HIS A 199 0.92 -11.53 5.85
CA HIS A 199 0.48 -12.13 7.09
C HIS A 199 1.44 -11.85 8.26
N VAL A 200 0.89 -11.50 9.41
CA VAL A 200 1.57 -11.58 10.71
C VAL A 200 1.11 -12.88 11.36
N PRO A 201 1.97 -13.91 11.46
CA PRO A 201 1.61 -15.16 12.13
C PRO A 201 1.40 -14.92 13.62
N LYS A 202 0.48 -15.66 14.23
CA LYS A 202 0.16 -15.50 15.66
C LYS A 202 1.34 -15.76 16.60
N SER A 203 2.29 -16.59 16.17
CA SER A 203 3.57 -16.85 16.83
C SER A 203 4.43 -15.58 16.99
N ALA A 204 4.31 -14.61 16.07
CA ALA A 204 4.99 -13.34 16.19
C ALA A 204 4.29 -12.36 17.15
N ILE A 205 3.03 -12.60 17.54
CA ILE A 205 2.28 -11.73 18.43
C ILE A 205 2.61 -12.08 19.89
N ILE A 206 3.50 -11.29 20.49
CA ILE A 206 4.06 -11.52 21.84
C ILE A 206 3.24 -10.88 22.96
N GLY A 207 2.38 -9.91 22.63
CA GLY A 207 1.59 -9.18 23.62
C GLY A 207 0.40 -8.43 23.02
N SER A 208 -0.52 -7.99 23.88
CA SER A 208 -1.58 -7.05 23.52
C SER A 208 -2.04 -6.24 24.73
N SER A 209 -2.37 -4.97 24.52
CA SER A 209 -2.96 -4.10 25.54
C SER A 209 -4.20 -3.38 25.00
N SER A 210 -5.28 -3.34 25.77
CA SER A 210 -6.47 -2.55 25.45
C SER A 210 -6.20 -1.06 25.61
N VAL A 211 -6.63 -0.25 24.64
CA VAL A 211 -6.60 1.20 24.72
C VAL A 211 -7.91 1.68 25.35
N GLN A 212 -7.81 2.42 26.45
CA GLN A 212 -8.96 3.09 27.04
C GLN A 212 -9.23 4.39 26.28
N THR A 213 -10.22 4.38 25.40
CA THR A 213 -10.74 5.62 24.81
C THR A 213 -11.58 6.33 25.87
N THR A 214 -10.97 7.29 26.56
CA THR A 214 -11.68 8.16 27.50
C THR A 214 -12.76 8.92 26.75
N GLU A 215 -14.01 8.78 27.18
CA GLU A 215 -15.15 9.54 26.64
C GLU A 215 -14.82 11.04 26.64
N LEU A 216 -14.73 11.63 25.44
CA LEU A 216 -14.69 13.08 25.29
C LEU A 216 -16.06 13.61 25.69
N GLY A 217 -16.13 14.16 26.91
CA GLY A 217 -17.38 14.48 27.61
C GLY A 217 -18.35 15.33 26.79
N SER A 218 -19.62 14.92 26.84
CA SER A 218 -20.78 15.55 26.18
C SER A 218 -21.17 16.90 26.78
#